data_AF-A0A925XW32-F1
#
_entry.id   AF-A0A925XW32-F1
#
_cell.length_a   1.000
_cell.length_b   1.000
_cell.length_c   1.000
_cell.angle_alpha   90.00
_cell.angle_beta   90.00
_cell.angle_gamma   90.00
#
_symmetry.space_group_name_H-M   'P 1'
#
loop_
_entity.id
_entity.type
_entity.pdbx_description
1 polymer ?
#
loop_
_entity_poly.entity_id
_entity_poly.type
_entity_poly.pdbx_seq_one_letter_code
_entity_poly.pdbx_strand_id
1 'polypeptide(L)'
;VLGGTQALSRSMFSRMIPTGKEAEYFSLYEISDKGTSWIGPLAFGLALTLTNSYRWAVLSLIIFMVAGMLVLMFVKQPSKEAVAIVG
;
A
#
# COMPACT_ATOMS: atom_id res chain seq x y z
N VAL A 1 2.14 14.51 -1.16
CA VAL A 1 1.91 13.08 -1.47
C VAL A 1 0.92 12.41 -0.49
N LEU A 2 0.98 12.72 0.82
CA LEU A 2 0.23 11.99 1.87
C LEU A 2 -1.32 12.07 1.77
N GLY A 3 -1.91 13.20 1.38
CA GLY A 3 -3.38 13.31 1.35
C GLY A 3 -4.03 12.60 0.16
N GLY A 4 -3.62 12.96 -1.06
CA GLY A 4 -4.30 12.53 -2.30
C GLY A 4 -4.21 11.02 -2.55
N THR A 5 -3.01 10.45 -2.50
CA THR A 5 -2.82 9.02 -2.75
C THR A 5 -3.47 8.15 -1.67
N GLN A 6 -3.40 8.57 -0.39
CA GLN A 6 -4.07 7.83 0.68
C GLN A 6 -5.59 7.97 0.62
N ALA A 7 -6.13 9.15 0.29
CA ALA A 7 -7.57 9.34 0.10
C ALA A 7 -8.10 8.50 -1.06
N LEU A 8 -7.37 8.45 -2.18
CA LEU A 8 -7.70 7.60 -3.33
C LEU A 8 -7.63 6.11 -2.98
N SER A 9 -6.58 5.66 -2.30
CA SER A 9 -6.44 4.28 -1.83
C SER A 9 -7.63 3.87 -0.94
N ARG A 10 -7.96 4.70 0.06
CA ARG A 10 -9.07 4.45 0.98
C ARG A 10 -10.43 4.43 0.26
N SER A 11 -10.65 5.35 -0.68
CA SER A 11 -11.88 5.40 -1.49
C SER A 11 -12.01 4.21 -2.44
N MET A 12 -10.91 3.73 -3.02
CA MET A 12 -10.92 2.53 -3.85
C MET A 12 -11.16 1.28 -2.99
N PHE A 13 -10.50 1.18 -1.84
CA PHE A 13 -10.69 0.07 -0.91
C PHE A 13 -12.13 -0.02 -0.41
N SER A 14 -12.77 1.11 -0.07
CA SER A 14 -14.15 1.12 0.41
C SER A 14 -15.17 0.54 -0.58
N ARG A 15 -14.89 0.61 -1.89
CA ARG A 15 -15.76 0.04 -2.94
C ARG A 15 -15.67 -1.49 -3.03
N MET A 16 -14.68 -2.10 -2.38
CA MET A 16 -14.46 -3.55 -2.41
C MET A 16 -14.98 -4.25 -1.15
N ILE A 17 -15.47 -3.49 -0.16
CA ILE A 17 -15.90 -4.02 1.12
C ILE A 17 -17.36 -4.48 1.03
N PRO A 18 -17.69 -5.72 1.45
CA PRO A 18 -19.07 -6.16 1.59
C PRO A 18 -19.84 -5.32 2.60
N THR A 19 -21.13 -5.05 2.32
CA THR A 19 -21.99 -4.26 3.22
C THR A 19 -22.10 -4.92 4.59
N GLY A 20 -22.00 -4.13 5.66
CA GLY A 20 -22.06 -4.60 7.05
C GLY A 20 -20.75 -5.21 7.57
N LYS A 21 -19.68 -5.20 6.77
CA LYS A 21 -18.33 -5.68 7.14
C LYS A 21 -17.27 -4.57 7.15
N GLU A 22 -17.69 -3.31 7.10
CA GLU A 22 -16.82 -2.14 6.96
C GLU A 22 -15.76 -2.06 8.06
N ALA A 23 -16.16 -2.26 9.32
CA ALA A 23 -15.25 -2.16 10.47
C ALA A 23 -14.15 -3.23 10.42
N GLU A 24 -14.47 -4.46 10.04
CA GLU A 24 -13.53 -5.59 9.96
C GLU A 24 -12.47 -5.33 8.86
N TYR A 25 -12.93 -4.96 7.66
CA TYR A 25 -12.03 -4.71 6.53
C TYR A 25 -11.19 -3.45 6.72
N PHE A 26 -11.76 -2.36 7.26
CA PHE A 26 -10.97 -1.16 7.55
C PHE A 26 -9.97 -1.38 8.69
N SER A 27 -10.27 -2.23 9.67
CA SER A 27 -9.32 -2.60 10.71
C SER A 27 -8.11 -3.33 10.12
N LEU A 28 -8.32 -4.27 9.18
CA LEU A 28 -7.24 -4.94 8.45
C LEU A 28 -6.44 -3.98 7.57
N TYR A 29 -7.10 -3.03 6.89
CA TYR A 29 -6.43 -1.98 6.12
C TYR A 29 -5.50 -1.15 6.99
N GLU A 30 -5.99 -0.69 8.16
CA GLU A 30 -5.23 0.14 9.09
C GLU A 30 -4.03 -0.63 9.69
N ILE A 31 -4.22 -1.90 10.04
CA ILE A 31 -3.14 -2.79 10.51
C ILE A 31 -2.11 -3.01 9.41
N SER A 32 -2.53 -3.16 8.16
CA SER A 32 -1.61 -3.34 7.03
C SER A 32 -0.80 -2.07 6.76
N ASP A 33 -1.44 -0.90 6.78
CA ASP A 33 -0.81 0.40 6.58
C ASP A 33 0.23 0.69 7.68
N LYS A 34 -0.17 0.61 8.95
CA LYS A 34 0.72 0.84 10.09
C LYS A 34 1.75 -0.28 10.25
N GLY A 35 1.34 -1.52 10.03
CA GLY A 35 2.16 -2.72 10.21
C GLY A 35 3.30 -2.85 9.20
N THR A 36 3.23 -2.16 8.06
CA THR A 36 4.30 -2.14 7.04
C THR A 36 5.16 -0.87 7.10
N SER A 37 4.82 0.10 7.94
CA SER A 37 5.51 1.41 8.02
C SER A 37 7.01 1.34 8.34
N TRP A 38 7.47 0.29 9.02
CA TRP A 38 8.88 0.10 9.38
C TRP A 38 9.74 -0.48 8.25
N ILE A 39 9.13 -1.04 7.19
CA ILE A 39 9.86 -1.72 6.11
C ILE A 39 10.74 -0.73 5.33
N GLY A 40 10.23 0.47 5.05
CA GLY A 40 10.98 1.52 4.35
C GLY A 40 12.23 1.98 5.13
N PRO A 41 12.09 2.40 6.40
CA PRO A 41 13.23 2.72 7.25
C PRO A 41 14.21 1.57 7.43
N LEU A 42 13.72 0.33 7.54
CA LEU A 42 14.60 -0.84 7.64
C LEU A 42 15.41 -1.04 6.35
N ALA A 43 14.77 -1.00 5.18
CA ALA A 43 15.46 -1.12 3.89
C ALA A 43 16.52 -0.01 3.72
N PHE A 44 16.17 1.22 4.07
CA PHE A 44 17.10 2.35 4.07
C PHE A 44 18.28 2.13 5.02
N GLY A 45 18.01 1.72 6.27
CA GLY A 45 19.03 1.48 7.28
C GLY A 45 19.99 0.38 6.86
N LEU A 46 19.48 -0.74 6.35
CA LEU A 46 20.29 -1.83 5.81
C LEU A 46 21.14 -1.38 4.63
N ALA A 47 20.56 -0.66 3.67
CA ALA A 47 21.30 -0.14 2.52
C ALA A 47 22.41 0.83 2.97
N LEU A 48 22.14 1.70 3.96
CA LEU A 48 23.13 2.61 4.51
C LEU A 48 24.26 1.87 5.22
N THR A 49 23.95 0.90 6.09
CA THR A 49 24.98 0.15 6.83
C THR A 49 25.85 -0.70 5.90
N LEU A 50 25.26 -1.30 4.85
CA LEU A 50 26.00 -2.17 3.92
C LEU A 50 26.83 -1.38 2.90
N THR A 51 26.35 -0.23 2.43
CA THR A 51 27.02 0.55 1.38
C THR A 51 27.84 1.73 1.93
N ASN A 52 27.61 2.08 3.20
CA ASN A 52 28.15 3.26 3.87
C ASN A 52 27.94 4.57 3.08
N SER A 53 26.87 4.63 2.29
CA SER A 53 26.60 5.74 1.37
C SER A 53 25.12 6.10 1.32
N TYR A 54 24.81 7.34 1.67
CA TYR A 54 23.46 7.89 1.58
C TYR A 54 22.89 7.88 0.15
N ARG A 55 23.75 7.94 -0.88
CA ARG A 55 23.29 7.88 -2.28
C ARG A 55 22.61 6.54 -2.57
N TRP A 56 23.25 5.45 -2.18
CA TRP A 56 22.71 4.10 -2.34
C TRP A 56 21.52 3.83 -1.41
N ALA A 57 21.54 4.38 -0.20
CA ALA A 57 20.41 4.27 0.73
C ALA A 57 19.15 5.02 0.24
N VAL A 58 19.29 6.21 -0.37
CA VAL A 58 18.14 6.90 -0.98
C VAL A 58 17.66 6.16 -2.23
N LEU A 59 18.57 5.62 -3.05
CA LEU A 59 18.20 4.80 -4.22
C LEU A 59 17.38 3.57 -3.84
N SER A 60 17.64 2.93 -2.69
CA SER A 60 16.83 1.79 -2.26
C SER A 60 15.36 2.15 -1.99
N LEU A 61 15.07 3.39 -1.57
CA LEU A 61 13.69 3.86 -1.41
C LEU A 61 12.96 4.00 -2.75
N ILE A 62 13.67 4.47 -3.78
CA ILE A 62 13.12 4.55 -5.15
C ILE A 62 12.82 3.14 -5.66
N ILE A 63 13.76 2.20 -5.49
CA ILE A 63 13.56 0.80 -5.87
C ILE A 63 12.34 0.20 -5.15
N PHE A 64 12.20 0.46 -3.84
CA PHE A 64 11.05 0.00 -3.07
C PHE A 64 9.72 0.57 -3.60
N MET A 65 9.68 1.86 -3.94
CA MET A 65 8.49 2.51 -4.50
C MET A 65 8.13 1.95 -5.88
N VAL A 66 9.13 1.72 -6.75
CA VAL A 66 8.92 1.08 -8.06
C VAL A 66 8.42 -0.35 -7.89
N ALA A 67 9.00 -1.13 -6.98
CA ALA A 67 8.53 -2.49 -6.70
C ALA A 67 7.07 -2.51 -6.25
N GLY A 68 6.68 -1.62 -5.33
CA GLY A 68 5.28 -1.45 -4.92
C GLY A 68 4.36 -1.08 -6.09
N MET A 69 4.80 -0.18 -6.97
CA MET A 69 4.06 0.18 -8.18
C MET A 69 3.88 -1.01 -9.13
N LEU A 70 4.94 -1.82 -9.35
CA LEU A 70 4.88 -3.04 -10.15
C LEU A 70 3.85 -4.03 -9.59
N VAL A 71 3.84 -4.22 -8.28
CA VAL A 71 2.86 -5.09 -7.60
C VAL A 71 1.42 -4.59 -7.83
N LEU A 72 1.19 -3.29 -7.69
CA LEU A 72 -0.14 -2.70 -7.88
C LEU A 72 -0.66 -2.85 -9.32
N MET A 73 0.21 -2.93 -10.33
CA MET A 73 -0.21 -3.16 -11.72
C MET A 73 -0.89 -4.51 -11.94
N PHE A 74 -0.66 -5.49 -11.05
CA PHE A 74 -1.31 -6.80 -11.13
C PHE A 74 -2.68 -6.84 -10.45
N VAL A 75 -3.06 -5.79 -9.72
CA VAL A 75 -4.34 -5.73 -9.00
C VAL A 75 -5.46 -5.41 -10.00
N LYS A 76 -6.37 -6.37 -10.19
CA LYS A 76 -7.59 -6.17 -10.98
C LYS A 76 -8.60 -5.36 -10.18
N GLN A 77 -9.12 -4.30 -10.80
CA GLN A 77 -10.22 -3.54 -10.19
C GLN A 77 -11.51 -4.38 -10.26
N PRO A 78 -12.28 -4.48 -9.17
CA PRO A 78 -13.60 -5.11 -9.24
C PRO A 78 -14.50 -4.29 -10.17
N SER A 79 -15.02 -4.93 -11.21
CA SER A 79 -16.01 -4.31 -12.09
C SER A 79 -17.29 -4.06 -11.29
N LYS A 80 -18.00 -2.98 -11.64
CA LYS A 80 -19.26 -2.56 -10.98
C LYS A 80 -20.34 -3.67 -10.94
N GLU A 81 -20.20 -4.73 -11.73
CA GLU A 81 -21.13 -5.84 -11.84
C GLU A 81 -21.07 -6.81 -10.65
N ALA A 82 -19.92 -7.01 -10.02
CA ALA A 82 -19.78 -7.99 -8.93
C ALA A 82 -20.48 -7.56 -7.62
N VAL A 83 -20.61 -6.24 -7.38
CA VAL A 83 -21.28 -5.69 -6.19
C VAL A 83 -22.81 -5.73 -6.33
N ALA A 84 -23.33 -5.71 -7.56
CA ALA A 84 -24.78 -5.74 -7.83
C ALA A 84 -25.40 -7.14 -7.77
N ILE A 85 -24.59 -8.20 -7.75
CA ILE A 85 -25.07 -9.60 -7.74
C ILE A 85 -25.19 -10.16 -6.30
N VAL A 86 -24.55 -9.51 -5.32
CA VAL A 86 -24.48 -9.97 -3.92
C VAL A 86 -25.30 -9.08 -2.96
N GLY A 87 -25.82 -7.94 -3.42
CA GLY A 87 -26.77 -7.09 -2.69
C GLY A 87 -28.21 -7.37 -3.09
#